data_AF-K9U942-F1
#
_entry.id   AF-K9U942-F1
#
_cell.length_a   1.000
_cell.length_b   1.000
_cell.length_c   1.000
_cell.angle_alpha   90.00
_cell.angle_beta   90.00
_cell.angle_gamma   90.00
#
_symmetry.space_group_name_H-M   'P 1'
#
loop_
_entity.id
_entity.type
_entity.pdbx_description
1 polymer ?
#
loop_
_entity_poly.entity_id
_entity_poly.type
_entity_poly.pdbx_seq_one_letter_code
_entity_poly.pdbx_strand_id
1 'polypeptide(L)'
;MTAEELLDRYAAGKRGFSGINIREAHLEGAVLTGINLSRANLQVANLKNAILDSANLRGADLTGIELSGCYLDDTIMPNGDIISE
;
A
#
# COMPACT_ATOMS: atom_id res chain seq x y z
N MET A 1 3.42 -0.33 14.32
CA MET A 1 2.06 -0.13 13.79
C MET A 1 1.62 -1.44 13.22
N THR A 2 0.41 -1.90 13.52
CA THR A 2 -0.16 -3.13 12.94
C THR A 2 -0.95 -2.80 11.67
N ALA A 3 -1.35 -3.83 10.91
CA ALA A 3 -2.26 -3.68 9.77
C ALA A 3 -3.61 -3.11 10.22
N GLU A 4 -4.16 -3.61 11.33
CA GLU A 4 -5.41 -3.13 11.93
C GLU A 4 -5.32 -1.65 12.31
N GLU A 5 -4.23 -1.23 12.98
CA GLU A 5 -4.04 0.17 13.34
C GLU A 5 -3.89 1.10 12.12
N LEU A 6 -3.31 0.60 11.02
CA LEU A 6 -3.30 1.33 9.75
C LEU A 6 -4.71 1.51 9.21
N LEU A 7 -5.51 0.44 9.17
CA LEU A 7 -6.87 0.45 8.65
C LEU A 7 -7.78 1.37 9.46
N ASP A 8 -7.69 1.35 10.79
CA ASP A 8 -8.45 2.24 11.68
C ASP A 8 -8.12 3.71 11.40
N ARG A 9 -6.82 4.02 11.28
CA ARG A 9 -6.36 5.38 10.98
C ARG A 9 -6.78 5.82 9.58
N TYR A 10 -6.73 4.90 8.62
CA TYR A 10 -7.18 5.15 7.25
C TYR A 10 -8.69 5.43 7.21
N ALA A 11 -9.49 4.66 7.95
CA ALA A 11 -10.92 4.87 8.12
C ALA A 11 -11.23 6.22 8.79
N ALA A 12 -10.38 6.67 9.71
CA ALA A 12 -10.43 8.01 10.31
C ALA A 12 -9.99 9.16 9.37
N GLY A 13 -9.70 8.87 8.11
CA GLY A 13 -9.32 9.87 7.10
C GLY A 13 -7.82 10.15 6.99
N LYS A 14 -6.97 9.48 7.78
CA LYS A 14 -5.52 9.60 7.62
C LYS A 14 -5.11 8.97 6.29
N ARG A 15 -4.25 9.66 5.54
CA ARG A 15 -3.66 9.14 4.29
C ARG A 15 -2.13 9.05 4.35
N GLY A 16 -1.50 9.76 5.28
CA GLY A 16 -0.04 9.80 5.43
C GLY A 16 0.51 8.66 6.28
N PHE A 17 1.18 7.71 5.63
CA PHE A 17 1.84 6.56 6.25
C PHE A 17 3.24 6.31 5.67
N SER A 18 3.94 7.38 5.28
CA SER A 18 5.28 7.27 4.72
C SER A 18 6.28 6.68 5.73
N GLY A 19 7.16 5.78 5.27
CA GLY A 19 8.26 5.23 6.07
C GLY A 19 7.83 4.24 7.16
N ILE A 20 6.57 3.82 7.18
CA ILE A 20 6.10 2.84 8.16
C ILE A 20 6.75 1.47 7.93
N ASN A 21 6.83 0.67 8.98
CA ASN A 21 7.17 -0.74 8.86
C ASN A 21 5.93 -1.59 9.20
N ILE A 22 5.40 -2.24 8.17
CA ILE A 22 4.27 -3.17 8.24
C ILE A 22 4.58 -4.43 7.40
N ARG A 23 5.81 -4.92 7.54
CA ARG A 23 6.24 -6.22 7.00
C ARG A 23 5.24 -7.31 7.42
N GLU A 24 4.95 -8.23 6.50
CA GLU A 24 4.02 -9.36 6.71
C GLU A 24 2.58 -8.93 7.07
N ALA A 25 2.20 -7.68 6.78
CA ALA A 25 0.84 -7.21 7.01
C ALA A 25 -0.18 -7.94 6.12
N HIS A 26 -1.30 -8.30 6.72
CA HIS A 26 -2.46 -8.86 6.02
C HIS A 26 -3.42 -7.72 5.66
N LEU A 27 -3.41 -7.31 4.39
CA LEU A 27 -4.20 -6.22 3.82
C LEU A 27 -5.01 -6.69 2.59
N GLU A 28 -5.31 -8.00 2.52
CA GLU A 28 -6.12 -8.59 1.44
C GLU A 28 -7.49 -7.92 1.36
N GLY A 29 -7.86 -7.44 0.16
CA GLY A 29 -9.12 -6.76 -0.10
C GLY A 29 -9.22 -5.35 0.51
N ALA A 30 -8.15 -4.79 1.07
CA ALA A 30 -8.18 -3.47 1.68
C ALA A 30 -8.43 -2.38 0.62
N VAL A 31 -9.31 -1.43 0.93
CA VAL A 31 -9.54 -0.23 0.11
C VAL A 31 -8.65 0.89 0.63
N LEU A 32 -7.55 1.14 -0.06
CA LEU A 32 -6.48 2.06 0.34
C LEU A 32 -6.24 3.16 -0.71
N THR A 33 -7.27 3.54 -1.46
CA THR A 33 -7.21 4.59 -2.49
C THR A 33 -6.54 5.87 -1.96
N GLY A 34 -5.55 6.39 -2.70
CA GLY A 34 -4.82 7.61 -2.36
C GLY A 34 -3.93 7.51 -1.13
N ILE A 35 -3.67 6.31 -0.58
CA ILE A 35 -2.77 6.16 0.57
C ILE A 35 -1.34 6.56 0.20
N ASN A 36 -0.65 7.26 1.10
CA ASN A 36 0.78 7.49 0.99
C ASN A 36 1.54 6.47 1.82
N LEU A 37 2.09 5.46 1.15
CA LEU A 37 2.97 4.42 1.67
C LEU A 37 4.42 4.60 1.18
N SER A 38 4.80 5.82 0.78
CA SER A 38 6.14 6.08 0.26
C SER A 38 7.21 5.69 1.29
N ARG A 39 8.26 5.01 0.84
CA ARG A 39 9.35 4.47 1.69
C ARG A 39 8.90 3.47 2.77
N ALA A 40 7.68 2.95 2.71
CA ALA A 40 7.23 1.93 3.65
C ALA A 40 7.96 0.60 3.43
N ASN A 41 8.17 -0.16 4.50
CA ASN A 41 8.54 -1.57 4.42
C ASN A 41 7.26 -2.42 4.38
N LEU A 42 6.97 -3.00 3.22
CA LEU A 42 5.84 -3.88 2.90
C LEU A 42 6.32 -5.28 2.52
N GLN A 43 7.54 -5.66 2.93
CA GLN A 43 8.10 -6.98 2.61
C GLN A 43 7.12 -8.08 3.04
N VAL A 44 6.86 -9.04 2.14
CA VAL A 44 6.01 -10.21 2.42
C VAL A 44 4.56 -9.84 2.83
N ALA A 45 4.12 -8.60 2.62
CA ALA A 45 2.73 -8.22 2.90
C ALA A 45 1.79 -8.88 1.88
N ASN A 46 0.59 -9.26 2.34
CA ASN A 46 -0.48 -9.73 1.48
C ASN A 46 -1.40 -8.55 1.12
N LEU A 47 -1.34 -8.08 -0.12
CA LEU A 47 -2.21 -7.04 -0.67
C LEU A 47 -3.18 -7.61 -1.72
N LYS A 48 -3.34 -8.94 -1.82
CA LYS A 48 -4.23 -9.56 -2.81
C LYS A 48 -5.60 -8.88 -2.85
N ASN A 49 -6.12 -8.60 -4.04
CA ASN A 49 -7.40 -7.90 -4.25
C ASN A 49 -7.52 -6.50 -3.61
N ALA A 50 -6.43 -5.88 -3.14
CA ALA A 50 -6.49 -4.53 -2.58
C ALA A 50 -6.72 -3.48 -3.66
N ILE A 51 -7.40 -2.39 -3.29
CA ILE A 51 -7.57 -1.21 -4.14
C ILE A 51 -6.54 -0.17 -3.70
N LEU A 52 -5.54 0.06 -4.54
CA LEU A 52 -4.44 0.99 -4.30
C LEU A 52 -4.47 2.16 -5.28
N ASP A 53 -5.57 2.40 -5.97
CA ASP A 53 -5.66 3.48 -6.96
C ASP A 53 -5.20 4.82 -6.38
N SER A 54 -4.41 5.57 -7.14
CA SER A 54 -3.76 6.82 -6.75
C SER A 54 -2.85 6.72 -5.52
N ALA A 55 -2.45 5.52 -5.09
CA ALA A 55 -1.53 5.35 -3.97
C ALA A 55 -0.12 5.79 -4.35
N ASN A 56 0.65 6.17 -3.32
CA ASN A 56 2.07 6.47 -3.48
C ASN A 56 2.91 5.41 -2.77
N LEU A 57 3.54 4.52 -3.56
CA LEU A 57 4.48 3.49 -3.11
C LEU A 57 5.94 3.87 -3.41
N ARG A 58 6.23 5.13 -3.75
CA ARG A 58 7.58 5.57 -4.13
C ARG A 58 8.62 5.18 -3.07
N GLY A 59 9.63 4.42 -3.49
CA GLY A 59 10.69 3.92 -2.62
C GLY A 59 10.25 2.90 -1.55
N ALA A 60 9.02 2.39 -1.60
CA ALA A 60 8.59 1.31 -0.72
C ALA A 60 9.31 0.00 -1.06
N ASP A 61 9.63 -0.80 -0.04
CA ASP A 61 10.16 -2.14 -0.23
C ASP A 61 9.01 -3.14 -0.35
N LEU A 62 8.78 -3.62 -1.56
CA LEU A 62 7.74 -4.58 -1.91
C LEU A 62 8.30 -6.01 -2.10
N THR A 63 9.49 -6.31 -1.56
CA THR A 63 10.12 -7.64 -1.76
C THR A 63 9.22 -8.75 -1.21
N GLY A 64 8.81 -9.68 -2.08
CA GLY A 64 7.95 -10.81 -1.72
C GLY A 64 6.48 -10.45 -1.46
N ILE A 65 6.03 -9.27 -1.90
CA ILE A 65 4.63 -8.86 -1.77
C ILE A 65 3.70 -9.72 -2.64
N GLU A 66 2.48 -9.96 -2.17
CA GLU A 66 1.42 -10.57 -2.99
C GLU A 66 0.48 -9.46 -3.50
N LEU A 67 0.45 -9.26 -4.82
CA LEU A 67 -0.33 -8.22 -5.50
C LEU A 67 -1.40 -8.80 -6.45
N SER A 68 -1.61 -10.11 -6.47
CA SER A 68 -2.61 -10.73 -7.36
C SER A 68 -3.99 -10.08 -7.21
N GLY A 69 -4.56 -9.62 -8.33
CA GLY A 69 -5.87 -8.96 -8.37
C GLY A 69 -5.92 -7.56 -7.75
N CYS A 70 -4.78 -6.92 -7.46
CA CYS A 70 -4.78 -5.52 -7.03
C CYS A 70 -5.23 -4.58 -8.14
N TYR A 71 -5.89 -3.51 -7.74
CA TYR A 71 -6.14 -2.34 -8.58
C TYR A 71 -5.08 -1.29 -8.27
N LEU A 72 -4.42 -0.78 -9.32
CA LEU A 72 -3.21 0.05 -9.22
C LEU A 72 -3.31 1.29 -10.13
N ASP A 73 -4.51 1.72 -10.50
CA ASP A 73 -4.70 2.85 -11.42
C ASP A 73 -4.15 4.14 -10.81
N ASP A 74 -3.42 4.93 -11.58
CA ASP A 74 -2.67 6.12 -11.14
C ASP A 74 -1.72 5.88 -9.94
N THR A 75 -1.30 4.64 -9.68
CA THR A 75 -0.40 4.33 -8.56
C THR A 75 1.04 4.66 -8.89
N ILE A 76 1.72 5.38 -7.99
CA ILE A 76 3.17 5.64 -8.09
C ILE A 76 3.93 4.43 -7.53
N MET A 77 4.62 3.70 -8.40
CA MET A 77 5.42 2.52 -8.09
C MET A 77 6.71 2.84 -7.32
N PRO A 78 7.37 1.84 -6.71
CA PRO A 78 8.61 2.06 -5.96
C PRO A 78 9.72 2.80 -6.72
N ASN A 79 9.86 2.55 -8.02
CA ASN A 79 10.82 3.23 -8.89
C ASN A 79 10.37 4.65 -9.30
N GLY A 80 9.11 5.01 -9.04
CA GLY A 80 8.51 6.29 -9.39
C GLY A 80 7.68 6.28 -10.66
N ASP A 81 7.58 5.14 -11.36
CA ASP A 81 6.69 5.01 -12.50
C ASP A 81 5.24 5.10 -12.05
N ILE A 82 4.38 5.62 -12.91
CA ILE A 82 2.94 5.66 -12.65
C ILE A 82 2.32 4.52 -13.46
N ILE A 83 1.58 3.65 -12.80
CA ILE A 83 0.69 2.72 -13.50
C ILE A 83 -0.59 3.47 -13.80
N SER A 84 -0.97 3.52 -15.06
CA SER A 84 -2.26 4.00 -15.53
C SER A 84 -2.73 2.99 -16.58
N GLU A 85 -3.84 2.29 -16.33
CA GLU A 85 -4.49 1.47 -17.36
C GLU A 85 -5.20 2.34 -18.42
#